data_AF-A0A0F9D9A2-F1
#
_entry.id   AF-A0A0F9D9A2-F1
#
_cell.length_a   1.000
_cell.length_b   1.000
_cell.length_c   1.000
_cell.angle_alpha   90.00
_cell.angle_beta   90.00
_cell.angle_gamma   90.00
#
_symmetry.space_group_name_H-M   'P 1'
#
loop_
_entity.id
_entity.type
_entity.pdbx_description
1 polymer ?
#
loop_
_entity_poly.entity_id
_entity_poly.type
_entity_poly.pdbx_seq_one_letter_code
_entity_poly.pdbx_strand_id
1 'polypeptide(L)'
;MSITDQLREAMEASGLSRYALAKATGIDMSTVHRFYWGVGNLSADGIDKMAEALGMELKPKRPTRKKAKRPTQKRTQRRKGGK
;
A
#
# COMPACT_ATOMS: atom_id res chain seq x y z
N MET A 1 1.05 2.57 -4.14
CA MET A 1 1.41 1.43 -3.28
C MET A 1 0.21 0.99 -2.46
N SER A 2 -0.32 -0.19 -2.76
CA SER A 2 -1.38 -0.86 -2.02
C SER A 2 -0.83 -1.61 -0.80
N ILE A 3 -1.70 -2.23 0.00
CA ILE A 3 -1.29 -3.10 1.11
C ILE A 3 -0.63 -4.40 0.60
N THR A 4 -1.14 -4.96 -0.50
CA THR A 4 -0.58 -6.18 -1.09
C THR A 4 0.77 -5.92 -1.75
N ASP A 5 1.00 -4.72 -2.30
CA ASP A 5 2.33 -4.32 -2.77
C ASP A 5 3.34 -4.26 -1.61
N GLN A 6 2.94 -3.67 -0.48
CA GLN A 6 3.78 -3.64 0.73
C GLN A 6 4.12 -5.04 1.23
N LEU A 7 3.16 -5.94 1.19
CA LEU A 7 3.38 -7.33 1.59
C LEU A 7 4.37 -8.03 0.65
N ARG A 8 4.26 -7.84 -0.67
CA ARG A 8 5.22 -8.39 -1.63
C ARG A 8 6.63 -7.84 -1.45
N GLU A 9 6.76 -6.53 -1.22
CA GLU A 9 8.06 -5.93 -0.93
C GLU A 9 8.67 -6.45 0.36
N ALA A 10 7.86 -6.65 1.40
CA ALA A 10 8.32 -7.26 2.65
C ALA A 10 8.74 -8.73 2.47
N MET A 11 8.02 -9.50 1.63
CA MET A 11 8.44 -10.85 1.27
C MET A 11 9.82 -10.84 0.60
N GLU A 12 10.07 -9.91 -0.32
CA GLU A 12 11.39 -9.77 -0.97
C GLU A 12 12.48 -9.34 0.03
N ALA A 13 12.19 -8.34 0.85
CA ALA A 13 13.13 -7.80 1.84
C ALA A 13 13.47 -8.78 2.97
N SER A 14 12.58 -9.75 3.24
CA SER A 14 12.80 -10.76 4.29
C SER A 14 13.98 -11.70 4.01
N GLY A 15 14.38 -11.84 2.73
CA GLY A 15 15.39 -12.82 2.31
C GLY A 15 14.94 -14.28 2.44
N LEU A 16 13.70 -14.53 2.86
CA LEU A 16 13.14 -15.88 2.97
C LEU A 16 12.73 -16.39 1.59
N SER A 17 13.00 -17.67 1.33
CA SER A 17 12.47 -18.30 0.13
C SER A 17 10.95 -18.38 0.18
N ARG A 18 10.30 -18.33 -0.99
CA ARG A 18 8.83 -18.48 -1.10
C ARG A 18 8.35 -19.81 -0.50
N TYR A 19 9.18 -20.85 -0.56
CA TYR A 19 8.92 -22.13 0.09
C TYR A 19 8.96 -22.03 1.61
N ALA A 20 9.94 -21.32 2.18
CA ALA A 20 10.01 -21.08 3.63
C ALA A 20 8.78 -20.29 4.11
N LEU A 21 8.36 -19.27 3.37
CA LEU A 21 7.15 -18.49 3.66
C LEU A 21 5.88 -19.35 3.57
N ALA A 22 5.74 -20.18 2.52
CA ALA A 22 4.62 -21.12 2.40
C ALA A 22 4.56 -22.07 3.60
N LYS A 23 5.71 -22.62 4.02
CA LYS A 23 5.78 -23.51 5.19
C LYS A 23 5.46 -22.79 6.50
N ALA A 24 5.97 -21.58 6.70
CA ALA A 24 5.75 -20.79 7.91
C ALA A 24 4.27 -20.37 8.06
N THR A 25 3.62 -20.02 6.94
CA THR A 25 2.24 -19.54 6.92
C THR A 25 1.20 -20.66 6.78
N GLY A 26 1.62 -21.87 6.39
CA GLY A 26 0.71 -22.95 6.03
C GLY A 26 -0.09 -22.70 4.74
N ILE A 27 0.30 -21.71 3.94
CA ILE A 27 -0.33 -21.38 2.66
C ILE A 27 0.28 -22.27 1.57
N ASP A 28 -0.57 -22.75 0.66
CA ASP A 28 -0.11 -23.53 -0.48
C ASP A 28 0.95 -22.78 -1.30
N MET A 29 1.99 -23.51 -1.72
CA MET A 29 3.13 -22.93 -2.43
C MET A 29 2.70 -22.24 -3.72
N SER A 30 1.81 -22.86 -4.51
CA SER A 30 1.36 -22.28 -5.77
C SER A 30 0.63 -20.95 -5.56
N THR A 31 -0.07 -20.83 -4.43
CA THR A 31 -0.76 -19.60 -4.01
C THR A 31 0.25 -18.52 -3.62
N VAL A 32 1.25 -18.84 -2.79
CA VAL A 32 2.34 -17.90 -2.43
C VAL A 32 3.08 -17.43 -3.68
N HIS A 33 3.39 -18.35 -4.60
CA HIS A 33 4.08 -18.03 -5.84
C HIS A 33 3.26 -17.09 -6.74
N ARG A 34 1.98 -17.40 -6.98
CA ARG A 34 1.08 -16.53 -7.77
C ARG A 34 0.91 -15.16 -7.14
N PHE A 35 0.78 -15.10 -5.81
CA PHE A 35 0.67 -13.84 -5.08
C PHE A 35 1.93 -12.98 -5.23
N TYR A 36 3.11 -13.59 -5.04
CA TYR A 36 4.40 -12.93 -5.17
C TYR A 36 4.58 -12.30 -6.55
N TRP A 37 4.22 -13.01 -7.63
CA TRP A 37 4.30 -12.48 -9.00
C TRP A 37 3.15 -11.55 -9.40
N GLY A 38 2.20 -11.28 -8.49
CA GLY A 38 1.05 -10.40 -8.76
C GLY A 38 -0.02 -10.99 -9.68
N VAL A 39 0.03 -12.30 -9.96
CA VAL A 39 -0.95 -13.01 -10.81
C VAL A 39 -2.12 -13.57 -9.99
N GLY A 40 -1.95 -13.68 -8.67
CA GLY A 40 -2.97 -14.17 -7.74
C GLY A 40 -3.17 -13.28 -6.52
N ASN A 41 -4.22 -13.59 -5.77
CA ASN A 41 -4.57 -12.93 -4.51
C ASN A 41 -4.43 -13.91 -3.34
N LEU A 42 -4.23 -13.37 -2.14
CA LEU A 42 -4.40 -14.09 -0.88
C LEU A 42 -5.80 -13.81 -0.32
N SER A 43 -6.35 -14.78 0.42
CA SER A 43 -7.50 -14.53 1.29
C SER A 43 -7.10 -13.57 2.42
N ALA A 44 -8.08 -13.00 3.13
CA ALA A 44 -7.80 -12.17 4.30
C ALA A 44 -6.97 -12.92 5.36
N ASP A 45 -7.36 -14.16 5.69
CA ASP A 45 -6.59 -15.05 6.58
C ASP A 45 -5.16 -15.31 6.07
N GLY A 46 -4.97 -15.46 4.75
CA GLY A 46 -3.65 -15.61 4.16
C GLY A 46 -2.79 -14.34 4.25
N ILE A 47 -3.41 -13.17 4.17
CA ILE A 47 -2.72 -11.87 4.38
C ILE A 47 -2.27 -11.75 5.83
N ASP A 48 -3.14 -12.08 6.80
CA ASP A 48 -2.84 -12.00 8.22
C ASP A 48 -1.69 -12.94 8.60
N LYS A 49 -1.74 -14.21 8.16
CA LYS A 49 -0.66 -15.19 8.38
C LYS A 49 0.66 -14.75 7.78
N MET A 50 0.63 -14.18 6.56
CA MET A 50 1.84 -13.69 5.91
C MET A 50 2.41 -12.48 6.65
N ALA A 51 1.56 -11.56 7.11
CA ALA A 51 1.99 -10.42 7.91
C ALA A 51 2.61 -10.87 9.24
N GLU A 52 2.00 -11.83 9.94
CA GLU A 52 2.54 -12.41 11.18
C GLU A 52 3.91 -13.08 10.94
N ALA A 53 4.03 -13.92 9.90
CA ALA A 53 5.29 -14.58 9.56
C ALA A 53 6.42 -13.61 9.18
N LEU A 54 6.06 -12.42 8.68
CA LEU A 54 7.00 -11.35 8.33
C LEU A 54 7.21 -10.33 9.47
N GLY A 55 6.55 -10.49 10.63
CA GLY A 55 6.64 -9.56 11.75
C GLY A 55 6.08 -8.17 11.43
N MET A 56 5.06 -8.10 10.57
CA MET A 56 4.44 -6.85 10.14
C MET A 56 3.18 -6.52 10.95
N GLU A 57 2.90 -5.22 11.05
CA GLU A 57 1.67 -4.70 11.66
C GLU A 57 1.09 -3.56 10.81
N LEU A 58 -0.24 -3.41 10.86
CA LEU A 58 -0.92 -2.32 10.16
C LEU A 58 -0.94 -1.06 11.03
N LYS A 59 -0.43 0.04 10.47
CA LYS A 59 -0.44 1.35 11.12
C LYS A 59 -1.12 2.41 10.26
N PRO A 60 -1.79 3.39 10.88
CA PRO A 60 -2.33 4.54 10.15
C PRO A 60 -1.19 5.28 9.45
N LYS A 61 -1.40 5.61 8.16
CA LYS A 61 -0.48 6.50 7.45
C LYS A 61 -0.51 7.86 8.14
N ARG A 62 0.67 8.43 8.42
CA ARG A 62 0.77 9.77 8.99
C ARG A 62 0.00 10.73 8.09
N PRO A 63 -0.95 11.53 8.63
CA PRO A 63 -1.71 12.45 7.81
C PRO A 63 -0.72 13.41 7.15
N THR A 64 -0.61 13.35 5.83
CA THR A 64 0.11 14.38 5.09
C THR A 64 -0.67 15.66 5.34
N ARG A 65 -0.03 16.63 6.00
CA ARG A 65 -0.62 17.95 6.23
C ARG A 65 -0.96 18.51 4.85
N LYS A 66 -2.23 18.41 4.43
CA LYS A 66 -2.70 18.92 3.14
C LYS A 66 -2.23 20.37 3.08
N LYS A 67 -1.39 20.72 2.09
CA LYS A 67 -1.00 22.11 1.85
C LYS A 67 -2.30 22.91 1.77
N ALA A 68 -2.51 23.82 2.72
CA ALA A 68 -3.67 24.70 2.71
C ALA A 68 -3.70 25.39 1.34
N LYS A 69 -4.83 25.30 0.64
CA LYS A 69 -5.03 26.05 -0.61
C LYS A 69 -4.79 27.53 -0.26
N ARG A 70 -3.76 28.14 -0.85
CA ARG A 70 -3.54 29.59 -0.78
C ARG A 70 -4.87 30.26 -1.15
N PRO A 71 -5.40 31.21 -0.35
CA PRO A 71 -6.64 31.86 -0.69
C PRO A 71 -6.48 32.53 -2.05
N THR A 72 -7.36 32.16 -2.98
CA THR A 72 -7.46 32.69 -4.33
C THR A 72 -7.62 34.20 -4.25
N GLN A 73 -6.59 34.93 -4.69
CA GLN A 73 -6.64 36.37 -4.82
C GLN A 73 -7.82 36.71 -5.73
N LYS A 74 -8.82 37.42 -5.18
CA LYS A 74 -9.97 37.95 -5.91
C LYS A 74 -9.46 38.82 -7.06
N ARG A 75 -9.35 38.25 -8.26
CA ARG A 75 -9.26 38.98 -9.51
C ARG A 75 -10.68 39.27 -9.95
N THR A 76 -11.26 40.37 -9.47
CA THR A 76 -12.49 40.92 -10.05
C THR A 76 -12.10 42.19 -10.80
N GLN A 77 -11.89 42.00 -12.10
CA GLN A 77 -11.92 43.07 -13.10
C GLN A 77 -13.33 43.67 -13.20
N ARG A 78 -13.39 44.83 -13.87
CA ARG A 78 -14.57 45.63 -14.31
C ARG A 78 -14.92 46.70 -13.26
N ARG A 79 -14.77 47.99 -13.56
CA ARG A 79 -15.48 48.70 -14.65
C ARG A 79 -14.63 49.80 -15.31
N LYS A 80 -14.54 49.74 -16.64
CA LYS A 80 -14.33 50.92 -17.50
C LYS A 80 -15.58 51.81 -17.44
N GLY A 81 -15.40 53.13 -17.48
CA GLY A 81 -16.47 54.07 -17.82
C GLY A 81 -16.26 55.51 -17.33
N GLY A 82 -15.83 56.39 -18.23
CA GLY A 82 -16.30 57.79 -18.28
C GLY A 82 -15.41 58.88 -17.68
N LYS A 83 -14.63 59.55 -18.54
CA LYS A 83 -14.92 60.93 -18.97
C LYS A 83 -14.16 61.25 -20.25
#